data_AF-A0A372YNT1-F1
#
_entry.id   AF-A0A372YNT1-F1
#
_cell.length_a   1.000
_cell.length_b   1.000
_cell.length_c   1.000
_cell.angle_alpha   90.00
_cell.angle_beta   90.00
_cell.angle_gamma   90.00
#
_symmetry.space_group_name_H-M   'P 1'
#
loop_
_entity.id
_entity.type
_entity.pdbx_description
1 polymer ?
#
loop_
_entity_poly.entity_id
_entity_poly.type
_entity_poly.pdbx_seq_one_letter_code
_entity_poly.pdbx_strand_id
1 'polypeptide(L)'
;MKFYEYVFRNPLQVEQFANASRGVGSGFNRLYTPAFGSIYTVYPPQAEQDAIVDYLDKIKMEYQSVIGKIEDEIEILHEMKDKLVSDAVTGKIDVRDIEVPDYEYVDEDNDDIEDDSENIDGESNDEEV
;
A
#
# COMPACT_ATOMS: atom_id res chain seq x y z
N MET A 1 14.15 -20.10 0.05
CA MET A 1 13.58 -19.15 -0.94
C MET A 1 13.25 -17.76 -0.37
N LYS A 2 12.95 -17.59 0.93
CA LYS A 2 12.65 -16.28 1.54
C LYS A 2 13.69 -15.17 1.28
N PHE A 3 14.97 -15.51 1.24
CA PHE A 3 16.04 -14.55 0.93
C PHE A 3 15.79 -13.81 -0.41
N TYR A 4 15.44 -14.55 -1.47
CA TYR A 4 15.17 -13.95 -2.78
C TYR A 4 13.87 -13.14 -2.82
N GLU A 5 12.90 -13.46 -1.96
CA GLU A 5 11.72 -12.60 -1.80
C GLU A 5 12.13 -11.20 -1.30
N TYR A 6 13.03 -11.13 -0.33
CA TYR A 6 13.55 -9.85 0.17
C TYR A 6 14.43 -9.13 -0.87
N VAL A 7 15.28 -9.87 -1.58
CA VAL A 7 16.14 -9.29 -2.63
C VAL A 7 15.30 -8.73 -3.78
N PHE A 8 14.29 -9.45 -4.27
CA PHE A 8 13.48 -9.00 -5.41
C PHE A 8 12.50 -7.88 -5.07
N ARG A 9 12.20 -7.66 -3.77
CA ARG A 9 11.45 -6.48 -3.29
C ARG A 9 12.33 -5.25 -3.07
N ASN A 10 13.66 -5.39 -3.09
CA ASN A 10 14.57 -4.25 -2.97
C ASN A 10 14.34 -3.28 -4.15
N PRO A 11 14.15 -1.97 -3.91
CA PRO A 11 13.93 -0.98 -4.96
C PRO A 11 14.96 -1.04 -6.09
N LEU A 12 16.23 -1.29 -5.78
CA LEU A 12 17.29 -1.41 -6.78
C LEU A 12 17.04 -2.58 -7.74
N GLN A 13 16.61 -3.72 -7.19
CA GLN A 13 16.35 -4.92 -7.97
C GLN A 13 15.05 -4.79 -8.79
N VAL A 14 14.03 -4.11 -8.24
CA VAL A 14 12.81 -3.71 -8.94
C VAL A 14 13.14 -2.79 -10.13
N GLU A 15 14.03 -1.82 -9.93
CA GLU A 15 14.50 -0.93 -11.01
C GLU A 15 15.25 -1.71 -12.09
N GLN A 16 16.11 -2.67 -11.72
CA GLN A 16 16.75 -3.55 -12.71
C GLN A 16 15.72 -4.34 -13.53
N PHE A 17 14.65 -4.84 -12.89
CA PHE A 17 13.55 -5.50 -13.59
C PHE A 17 12.80 -4.54 -14.51
N ALA A 18 12.55 -3.31 -14.07
CA ALA A 18 11.90 -2.28 -14.88
C ALA A 18 12.73 -1.91 -16.13
N ASN A 19 14.03 -1.70 -15.97
CA ASN A 19 14.97 -1.38 -17.06
C ASN A 19 15.07 -2.52 -18.11
N ALA A 20 15.00 -3.76 -17.65
CA ALA A 20 14.99 -4.93 -18.52
C ALA A 20 13.62 -5.21 -19.16
N SER A 21 12.55 -4.62 -18.63
CA SER A 21 11.20 -4.77 -19.16
C SER A 21 11.01 -3.95 -20.44
N ARG A 22 10.00 -4.33 -21.22
CA ARG A 22 9.58 -3.63 -22.45
C ARG A 22 8.08 -3.37 -22.37
N GLY A 23 7.66 -2.17 -22.74
CA GLY A 23 6.28 -1.69 -22.61
C GLY A 23 6.20 -0.20 -22.85
N VAL A 24 5.00 0.31 -23.12
CA VAL A 24 4.71 1.75 -23.20
C VAL A 24 3.61 2.03 -22.17
N GLY A 25 3.89 2.94 -21.22
CA GLY A 25 2.97 3.29 -20.14
C GLY A 25 3.24 2.56 -18.82
N SER A 26 2.97 3.24 -17.70
CA SER A 26 2.99 2.66 -16.36
C SER A 26 1.92 1.58 -16.27
N GLY A 27 2.32 0.31 -16.08
CA GLY A 27 1.40 -0.84 -15.99
C GLY A 27 1.53 -1.88 -17.11
N PHE A 28 2.13 -1.53 -18.25
CA PHE A 28 2.33 -2.45 -19.38
C PHE A 28 3.76 -2.99 -19.52
N ASN A 29 4.44 -3.17 -18.38
CA ASN A 29 5.81 -3.69 -18.36
C ASN A 29 5.81 -5.20 -18.56
N ARG A 30 6.31 -5.66 -19.71
CA ARG A 30 6.51 -7.08 -19.99
C ARG A 30 7.99 -7.44 -19.90
N LEU A 31 8.31 -8.36 -19.00
CA LEU A 31 9.66 -8.94 -18.89
C LEU A 31 9.67 -10.33 -19.52
N TYR A 32 10.27 -10.44 -20.70
CA TYR A 32 10.41 -11.71 -21.41
C TYR A 32 11.49 -12.60 -20.76
N THR A 33 11.32 -13.92 -20.83
CA THR A 33 12.23 -14.91 -20.23
C THR A 33 13.72 -14.69 -20.55
N PRO A 34 14.13 -14.34 -21.80
CA PRO A 34 15.54 -14.07 -22.09
C PRO A 34 16.08 -12.84 -21.37
N ALA A 35 15.26 -11.78 -21.27
CA ALA A 35 15.64 -10.57 -20.56
C ALA A 35 15.70 -10.82 -19.05
N PHE A 36 14.73 -11.55 -18.49
CA PHE A 36 14.75 -11.96 -17.08
C PHE A 36 16.03 -12.72 -16.72
N GLY A 37 16.41 -13.71 -17.53
CA GLY A 37 17.62 -14.51 -17.30
C GLY A 37 18.93 -13.74 -17.42
N SER A 38 18.91 -12.53 -18.02
CA SER A 38 20.09 -11.66 -18.15
C SER A 38 20.32 -10.74 -16.95
N ILE A 39 19.40 -10.73 -15.98
CA ILE A 39 19.48 -9.86 -14.81
C ILE A 39 20.33 -10.54 -13.75
N TYR A 40 21.42 -9.86 -13.36
CA TYR A 40 22.30 -10.33 -12.31
C TYR A 40 21.64 -10.17 -10.93
N THR A 41 21.90 -11.14 -10.05
CA THR A 41 21.47 -11.09 -8.65
C THR A 41 22.55 -11.67 -7.75
N VAL A 42 22.44 -11.45 -6.44
CA VAL A 42 23.39 -11.94 -5.45
C VAL A 42 23.12 -13.42 -5.13
N TYR A 43 24.19 -14.17 -4.93
CA TYR A 43 24.14 -15.57 -4.50
C TYR A 43 25.15 -15.79 -3.36
N PRO A 44 24.87 -15.28 -2.14
CA PRO A 44 25.74 -15.51 -1.00
C PRO A 44 25.62 -16.96 -0.48
N PRO A 45 26.55 -17.44 0.36
CA PRO A 45 26.46 -18.77 0.98
C PRO A 45 25.16 -18.96 1.79
N GLN A 46 24.68 -20.20 1.89
CA GLN A 46 23.42 -20.51 2.58
C GLN A 46 23.35 -19.95 4.01
N ALA A 47 24.44 -20.05 4.78
CA ALA A 47 24.50 -19.54 6.14
C ALA A 47 24.28 -18.02 6.22
N GLU A 48 24.76 -17.27 5.23
CA GLU A 48 24.56 -15.82 5.16
C GLU A 48 23.13 -15.49 4.71
N GLN A 49 22.57 -16.26 3.78
CA GLN A 49 21.16 -16.12 3.40
C GLN A 49 20.23 -16.29 4.60
N ASP A 50 20.47 -17.32 5.42
CA ASP A 50 19.65 -17.61 6.59
C ASP A 50 19.78 -16.51 7.65
N ALA A 51 21.01 -16.05 7.93
CA ALA A 51 21.25 -14.95 8.87
C ALA A 51 20.55 -13.65 8.46
N ILE A 52 20.55 -13.31 7.16
CA ILE A 52 19.86 -12.13 6.63
C ILE A 52 18.34 -12.28 6.79
N VAL A 53 17.79 -13.46 6.47
CA VAL A 53 16.36 -13.72 6.60
C VAL A 53 15.91 -13.60 8.05
N ASP A 54 16.66 -14.19 8.99
CA ASP A 54 16.32 -14.14 10.42
C ASP A 54 16.32 -12.71 10.96
N TYR A 55 17.30 -11.91 10.54
CA TYR A 55 17.37 -10.48 10.90
C TYR A 55 16.17 -9.70 10.38
N LEU A 56 15.81 -9.87 9.10
CA LEU A 56 14.69 -9.18 8.48
C LEU A 56 13.33 -9.62 9.04
N ASP A 57 13.15 -10.93 9.25
CA ASP A 57 11.93 -11.48 9.85
C ASP A 57 11.73 -10.93 11.27
N LYS A 58 12.81 -10.81 12.06
CA LYS A 58 12.74 -10.20 13.40
C LYS A 58 12.25 -8.75 13.35
N ILE A 59 12.85 -7.92 12.50
CA ILE A 59 12.44 -6.52 12.34
C ILE A 59 10.99 -6.43 11.87
N LYS A 60 10.60 -7.26 10.91
CA LYS A 60 9.22 -7.31 10.41
C LYS A 60 8.23 -7.65 11.51
N MET A 61 8.55 -8.61 12.39
CA MET A 61 7.70 -8.96 13.53
C MET A 61 7.55 -7.81 14.52
N GLU A 62 8.63 -7.07 14.80
CA GLU A 62 8.57 -5.89 15.67
C GLU A 62 7.62 -4.82 15.10
N TYR A 63 7.73 -4.53 13.80
CA TYR A 63 6.81 -3.60 13.14
C TYR A 63 5.36 -4.09 13.14
N GLN A 64 5.12 -5.36 12.82
CA GLN A 64 3.76 -5.93 12.85
C GLN A 64 3.14 -5.86 14.24
N SER A 65 3.94 -6.05 15.31
CA SER A 65 3.44 -5.88 16.68
C SER A 65 3.05 -4.44 17.00
N VAL A 66 3.76 -3.44 16.47
CA VAL A 66 3.40 -2.03 16.67
C VAL A 66 2.17 -1.67 15.87
N ILE A 67 2.08 -2.10 14.61
CA ILE A 67 0.90 -1.88 13.75
C ILE A 67 -0.34 -2.47 14.41
N GLY A 68 -0.29 -3.72 14.86
CA GLY A 68 -1.44 -4.35 15.52
C GLY A 68 -1.91 -3.59 16.77
N LYS A 69 -1.00 -3.05 17.58
CA LYS A 69 -1.39 -2.22 18.74
C LYS A 69 -2.10 -0.93 18.35
N ILE A 70 -1.67 -0.31 17.26
CA ILE A 70 -2.29 0.91 16.73
C ILE A 70 -3.68 0.60 16.18
N GLU A 71 -3.82 -0.51 15.45
CA GLU A 71 -5.11 -0.98 14.93
C GLU A 71 -6.09 -1.30 16.08
N ASP A 72 -5.63 -1.99 17.13
CA ASP A 72 -6.43 -2.25 18.34
C ASP A 72 -6.87 -0.94 19.02
N GLU A 73 -5.98 0.05 19.10
CA GLU A 73 -6.29 1.35 19.71
C GLU A 73 -7.30 2.15 18.87
N ILE A 74 -7.21 2.09 17.54
CA ILE A 74 -8.20 2.68 16.62
C ILE A 74 -9.58 2.02 16.84
N GLU A 75 -9.64 0.70 16.96
CA GLU A 75 -10.89 -0.02 17.22
C GLU A 75 -11.52 0.42 18.55
N ILE A 76 -10.73 0.51 19.62
CA ILE A 76 -11.19 1.00 20.92
C ILE A 76 -11.73 2.42 20.82
N LEU A 77 -11.06 3.32 20.10
CA LEU A 77 -11.52 4.70 19.90
C LEU A 77 -12.85 4.75 19.15
N HIS A 78 -13.06 3.88 18.16
CA HIS A 78 -14.34 3.74 17.48
C HIS A 78 -15.45 3.26 18.42
N GLU A 79 -15.22 2.21 19.20
CA GLU A 79 -16.18 1.72 20.19
C GLU A 79 -16.52 2.79 21.24
N MET A 80 -15.51 3.52 21.72
CA MET A 80 -15.69 4.62 22.67
C MET A 80 -16.53 5.75 22.08
N LYS A 81 -16.28 6.13 20.83
CA LYS A 81 -17.07 7.13 20.11
C LYS A 81 -18.53 6.69 20.01
N ASP A 82 -18.77 5.46 19.57
CA ASP A 82 -20.12 4.94 19.38
C ASP A 82 -20.89 4.83 20.71
N LYS A 83 -20.20 4.41 21.78
CA LYS A 83 -20.75 4.43 23.13
C LYS A 83 -21.08 5.84 23.60
N LEU A 84 -20.20 6.81 23.38
CA LEU A 84 -20.41 8.19 23.79
C LEU A 84 -21.60 8.82 23.06
N VAL A 85 -21.74 8.56 21.76
CA VAL A 85 -22.93 8.94 20.99
C VAL A 85 -24.19 8.27 21.54
N SER A 86 -24.13 6.96 21.82
CA SER A 86 -25.25 6.22 22.41
C SER A 86 -25.68 6.77 23.77
N ASP A 87 -24.72 7.04 24.65
CA ASP A 87 -24.99 7.57 25.98
C ASP A 87 -25.54 9.02 25.92
N ALA A 88 -25.11 9.83 24.95
CA ALA A 88 -25.68 11.15 24.70
C ALA A 88 -27.13 11.06 24.18
N VAL A 89 -27.39 10.23 23.16
CA VAL A 89 -28.74 10.09 22.55
C VAL A 89 -29.73 9.42 23.51
N THR A 90 -29.26 8.52 24.37
CA THR A 90 -30.09 7.91 25.43
C THR A 90 -30.28 8.80 26.65
N GLY A 91 -29.69 10.01 26.66
CA GLY A 91 -29.84 10.98 27.74
C GLY A 91 -29.10 10.62 29.03
N LYS A 92 -28.17 9.67 28.99
CA LYS A 92 -27.26 9.38 30.10
C LYS A 92 -26.19 10.48 30.24
N ILE A 93 -25.83 11.12 29.13
CA ILE A 93 -25.00 12.33 29.08
C ILE A 93 -25.90 13.49 28.64
N ASP A 94 -25.98 14.54 29.46
CA ASP A 94 -26.75 15.76 29.13
C ASP A 94 -25.86 16.74 28.35
N VAL A 95 -26.29 17.09 27.15
CA VAL A 95 -25.55 17.95 26.21
C VAL A 95 -26.26 19.27 25.90
N ARG A 96 -27.34 19.60 26.62
CA ARG A 96 -28.21 20.74 26.28
C ARG A 96 -27.61 22.11 26.58
N ASP A 97 -26.72 22.19 27.56
CA ASP A 97 -26.04 23.43 27.97
C ASP A 97 -24.60 23.53 27.43
N ILE A 98 -24.27 22.74 26.41
CA ILE A 98 -22.94 22.75 25.78
C ILE A 98 -22.95 23.76 24.63
N GLU A 99 -22.16 24.82 24.74
CA GLU A 99 -21.89 25.73 23.62
C GLU A 99 -21.01 25.03 22.58
N VAL A 100 -21.52 24.88 21.36
CA VAL A 100 -20.76 24.33 20.23
C VAL A 100 -20.00 25.49 19.58
N PRO A 101 -18.65 25.45 19.51
CA PRO A 101 -17.88 26.50 18.86
C PRO A 101 -18.17 26.54 17.36
N ASP A 102 -18.15 27.73 16.77
CA ASP A 102 -18.20 27.90 15.32
C ASP A 102 -16.97 27.23 14.68
N TYR A 103 -17.20 26.40 13.67
CA TYR A 103 -16.15 25.73 12.90
C TYR A 103 -16.08 26.31 11.49
N GLU A 104 -14.86 26.57 11.00
CA GLU A 104 -14.65 26.81 9.58
C GLU A 104 -14.67 25.47 8.86
N TYR A 105 -15.51 25.36 7.82
CA TYR A 105 -15.38 24.26 6.87
C TYR A 105 -14.03 24.40 6.19
N VAL A 106 -13.11 23.48 6.52
CA VAL A 106 -11.94 23.24 5.70
C VAL A 106 -12.45 22.33 4.60
N ASP A 107 -12.44 22.80 3.35
CA ASP A 107 -12.66 21.91 2.21
C ASP A 107 -11.66 20.76 2.38
N GLU A 108 -12.16 19.52 2.44
CA GLU A 108 -11.29 18.37 2.26
C GLU A 108 -10.68 18.59 0.88
N ASP A 109 -9.40 18.97 0.82
CA ASP A 109 -8.62 18.78 -0.39
C ASP A 109 -8.79 17.30 -0.69
N ASN A 110 -9.71 17.01 -1.62
CA ASN A 110 -9.75 15.75 -2.31
C ASN A 110 -8.32 15.65 -2.86
N ASP A 111 -7.47 14.87 -2.21
CA ASP A 111 -6.40 14.16 -2.90
C ASP A 111 -7.13 13.19 -3.86
N ASP A 112 -7.79 13.77 -4.86
CA ASP A 112 -8.18 13.12 -6.09
C ASP A 112 -6.84 12.62 -6.64
N ILE A 113 -6.49 11.39 -6.25
CA ILE A 113 -5.62 10.55 -7.05
C ILE A 113 -6.36 10.49 -8.38
N GLU A 114 -5.96 11.35 -9.31
CA GLU A 114 -6.41 11.31 -10.69
C GLU A 114 -6.19 9.87 -11.16
N ASP A 115 -7.28 9.10 -11.22
CA ASP A 115 -7.32 7.82 -11.89
C ASP A 115 -7.17 8.12 -13.37
N ASP A 116 -5.91 8.14 -13.83
CA ASP A 116 -5.47 8.49 -15.17
C ASP A 116 -5.84 7.38 -16.18
N SER A 117 -7.05 6.84 -16.06
CA SER A 117 -7.65 5.96 -17.06
C SER A 117 -8.24 6.83 -18.18
N GLU A 118 -7.38 7.43 -18.99
CA GLU A 118 -7.81 8.00 -20.26
C GLU A 118 -8.30 6.86 -21.17
N ASN A 119 -9.60 6.95 -21.51
CA ASN A 119 -10.20 6.24 -22.63
C ASN A 119 -9.47 6.57 -23.93
N ILE A 120 -9.04 5.55 -24.68
CA ILE A 120 -8.83 5.66 -26.12
C ILE A 120 -9.75 4.63 -26.78
N ASP A 121 -10.99 5.05 -27.02
CA ASP A 121 -11.78 4.50 -28.12
C ASP A 121 -11.32 5.19 -29.40
N GLY A 122 -10.77 4.40 -30.33
CA GLY A 122 -10.35 4.85 -31.65
C GLY A 122 -10.66 3.76 -32.66
N GLU A 123 -11.76 3.94 -33.37
CA GLU A 123 -12.28 3.15 -34.48
C GLU A 123 -11.18 2.60 -35.42
N SER A 124 -11.28 1.32 -35.76
CA SER A 124 -10.77 0.81 -37.03
C SER A 124 -11.91 0.11 -37.76
N ASN A 125 -12.60 0.87 -38.61
CA ASN A 125 -13.10 0.32 -39.86
C ASN A 125 -11.90 -0.25 -40.63
N ASP A 126 -12.01 -1.50 -41.08
CA ASP A 126 -11.46 -1.83 -42.40
C ASP A 126 -12.38 -2.84 -43.08
N GLU A 127 -12.84 -2.39 -44.24
CA GLU A 127 -13.57 -3.12 -45.26
C GLU A 127 -12.69 -4.20 -45.91
N GLU A 128 -13.36 -5.11 -46.63
CA GLU A 128 -12.81 -6.03 -47.64
C GLU A 128 -11.55 -5.53 -48.36
N VAL A 129 -10.51 -6.37 -48.53
CA VAL A 129 -10.33 -7.31 -49.66
C VAL A 129 -9.31 -8.40 -49.29
#